data_AF-A0A7X8QKS3-F1
#
_entry.id   AF-A0A7X8QKS3-F1
#
_cell.length_a   1.000
_cell.length_b   1.000
_cell.length_c   1.000
_cell.angle_alpha   90.00
_cell.angle_beta   90.00
_cell.angle_gamma   90.00
#
_symmetry.space_group_name_H-M   'P 1'
#
loop_
_entity.id
_entity.type
_entity.pdbx_description
1 polymer ?
#
loop_
_entity_poly.entity_id
_entity_poly.type
_entity_poly.pdbx_seq_one_letter_code
_entity_poly.pdbx_strand_id
1 'polypeptide(L)'
;MMNMINKNNMENKTTHLEEELALLEADLQAHYCQIGKEILDMVESEKGKINDLVDEIIKLKKKIAVLNNEIECPWCMAYNLSGSQYCKHCGEKLNAIERVGEE
;
A
#
# COMPACT_ATOMS: atom_id res chain seq x y z
N MET A 1 -59.12 -10.90 -28.90
CA MET A 1 -58.63 -11.78 -27.81
C MET A 1 -57.21 -12.29 -28.06
N MET A 2 -56.84 -12.76 -29.27
CA MET A 2 -55.47 -13.23 -29.59
C MET A 2 -54.34 -12.21 -29.39
N ASN A 3 -54.54 -10.91 -29.64
CA ASN A 3 -53.51 -9.88 -29.42
C ASN A 3 -53.19 -9.63 -27.94
N MET A 4 -54.15 -9.83 -27.03
CA MET A 4 -53.93 -9.65 -25.59
C MET A 4 -53.16 -10.84 -24.98
N ILE A 5 -53.43 -12.06 -25.45
CA ILE A 5 -52.70 -13.27 -25.00
C ILE A 5 -51.22 -13.17 -25.40
N ASN A 6 -50.93 -12.69 -26.61
CA ASN A 6 -49.56 -12.56 -27.10
C ASN A 6 -48.80 -11.44 -26.36
N LYS A 7 -49.47 -10.34 -26.02
CA LYS A 7 -48.92 -9.28 -25.19
C LYS A 7 -48.59 -9.76 -23.78
N ASN A 8 -49.51 -10.47 -23.12
CA ASN A 8 -49.29 -11.02 -21.78
C ASN A 8 -48.14 -12.05 -21.75
N ASN A 9 -47.98 -12.85 -22.80
CA ASN A 9 -46.85 -13.78 -22.91
C ASN A 9 -45.50 -13.08 -23.07
N MET A 10 -45.46 -11.93 -23.73
CA MET A 10 -44.24 -11.12 -23.86
C MET A 10 -43.92 -10.40 -22.55
N GLU A 11 -44.93 -9.85 -21.86
CA GLU A 11 -44.78 -9.23 -20.54
C GLU A 11 -44.23 -10.24 -19.52
N ASN A 12 -44.74 -11.48 -19.49
CA ASN A 12 -44.21 -12.53 -18.60
C ASN A 12 -42.75 -12.90 -18.90
N LYS A 13 -42.33 -12.89 -20.18
CA LYS A 13 -40.92 -13.13 -20.56
C LYS A 13 -40.02 -11.97 -20.16
N THR A 14 -40.51 -10.74 -20.33
CA THR A 14 -39.77 -9.54 -19.90
C THR A 14 -39.54 -9.58 -18.40
N THR A 15 -40.58 -9.82 -17.60
CA THR A 15 -40.44 -9.93 -16.14
C THR A 15 -39.45 -11.02 -15.74
N HIS A 16 -39.49 -12.20 -16.39
CA HIS A 16 -38.55 -13.26 -16.09
C HIS A 16 -37.09 -12.87 -16.39
N LEU A 17 -36.84 -12.20 -17.51
CA LEU A 17 -35.50 -11.74 -17.87
C LEU A 17 -35.01 -10.61 -16.94
N GLU A 18 -35.92 -9.74 -16.47
CA GLU A 18 -35.59 -8.70 -15.50
C GLU A 18 -35.21 -9.30 -14.13
N GLU A 19 -35.89 -10.37 -13.70
CA GLU A 19 -35.53 -11.12 -12.50
C GLU A 19 -34.16 -11.79 -12.64
N GLU A 20 -33.89 -12.45 -13.77
CA GLU A 20 -32.58 -13.07 -14.05
C GLU A 20 -31.47 -12.02 -14.09
N LEU A 21 -31.71 -10.88 -14.74
CA LEU A 21 -30.76 -9.76 -14.78
C LEU A 21 -30.46 -9.25 -13.37
N ALA A 22 -31.49 -9.01 -12.56
CA ALA A 22 -31.32 -8.49 -11.20
C ALA A 22 -30.50 -9.46 -10.32
N LEU A 23 -30.70 -10.77 -10.48
CA LEU A 23 -29.90 -11.78 -9.79
C LEU A 23 -28.44 -11.74 -10.24
N LEU A 24 -28.19 -11.70 -11.55
CA LEU A 24 -26.83 -11.64 -12.09
C LEU A 24 -26.10 -10.36 -11.67
N GLU A 25 -26.79 -9.22 -11.65
CA GLU A 25 -26.22 -7.94 -11.19
C GLU A 25 -25.88 -7.98 -9.69
N ALA A 26 -26.75 -8.59 -8.88
CA ALA A 26 -26.50 -8.77 -7.44
C ALA A 26 -25.29 -9.69 -7.19
N ASP A 27 -25.20 -10.81 -7.90
CA ASP A 27 -24.07 -11.75 -7.80
C ASP A 27 -22.76 -11.08 -8.25
N LEU A 28 -22.79 -10.32 -9.35
CA LEU A 28 -21.64 -9.55 -9.81
C LEU A 28 -21.15 -8.55 -8.74
N GLN A 29 -22.08 -7.80 -8.14
CA GLN A 29 -21.75 -6.86 -7.07
C GLN A 29 -21.14 -7.58 -5.86
N ALA A 30 -21.71 -8.72 -5.46
CA ALA A 30 -21.20 -9.52 -4.35
C ALA A 30 -19.75 -9.98 -4.61
N HIS A 31 -19.46 -10.43 -5.84
CA HIS A 31 -18.11 -10.81 -6.24
C HIS A 31 -17.12 -9.64 -6.18
N TYR A 32 -17.51 -8.46 -6.66
CA TYR A 32 -16.67 -7.26 -6.56
C TYR A 32 -16.40 -6.85 -5.11
N CYS A 33 -17.41 -6.91 -4.24
CA CYS A 33 -17.24 -6.60 -2.83
C CYS A 33 -16.31 -7.62 -2.13
N GLN A 34 -16.49 -8.90 -2.42
CA GLN A 34 -15.68 -9.96 -1.82
C GLN A 34 -14.20 -9.82 -2.19
N ILE A 35 -13.90 -9.70 -3.50
CA ILE A 35 -12.50 -9.58 -3.94
C ILE A 35 -11.87 -8.27 -3.46
N GLY A 36 -12.64 -7.18 -3.39
CA GLY A 36 -12.16 -5.91 -2.85
C GLY A 36 -11.71 -6.04 -1.40
N LYS A 37 -12.49 -6.78 -0.57
CA LYS A 37 -12.13 -7.05 0.82
C LYS A 37 -10.87 -7.92 0.93
N GLU A 38 -10.78 -8.98 0.14
CA GLU A 38 -9.62 -9.88 0.16
C GLU A 38 -8.32 -9.16 -0.25
N ILE A 39 -8.39 -8.31 -1.28
CA ILE A 39 -7.25 -7.48 -1.70
C ILE A 39 -6.86 -6.50 -0.59
N LEU A 40 -7.83 -5.84 0.04
CA LEU A 40 -7.55 -4.92 1.14
C LEU A 40 -6.84 -5.62 2.29
N ASP A 41 -7.39 -6.74 2.77
CA ASP A 41 -6.81 -7.53 3.87
C ASP A 41 -5.38 -8.00 3.53
N MET A 42 -5.15 -8.44 2.28
CA MET A 42 -3.83 -8.84 1.81
C MET A 42 -2.83 -7.67 1.80
N VAL A 43 -3.24 -6.51 1.29
CA VAL A 43 -2.39 -5.30 1.23
C VAL A 43 -2.04 -4.81 2.64
N GLU A 44 -2.99 -4.83 3.57
CA GLU A 44 -2.75 -4.44 4.96
C GLU A 44 -1.76 -5.37 5.67
N SER A 45 -1.89 -6.69 5.46
CA SER A 45 -0.94 -7.68 5.96
C SER A 45 0.47 -7.45 5.41
N GLU A 46 0.63 -7.30 4.09
CA GLU A 46 1.94 -7.07 3.48
C GLU A 46 2.54 -5.72 3.88
N LYS A 47 1.72 -4.67 4.02
CA LYS A 47 2.16 -3.38 4.55
C LYS A 47 2.77 -3.52 5.95
N GLY A 48 2.17 -4.32 6.83
CA GLY A 48 2.72 -4.62 8.15
C GLY A 48 4.12 -5.21 8.07
N LYS A 49 4.29 -6.27 7.28
CA LYS A 49 5.60 -6.93 7.09
C LYS A 49 6.65 -5.99 6.48
N ILE A 50 6.25 -5.16 5.52
CA ILE A 50 7.14 -4.17 4.89
C ILE A 50 7.62 -3.18 5.95
N ASN A 51 6.74 -2.67 6.80
CA ASN A 51 7.12 -1.75 7.88
C ASN A 51 8.10 -2.39 8.85
N ASP A 52 7.83 -3.63 9.29
CA ASP A 52 8.73 -4.36 10.20
C ASP A 52 10.13 -4.53 9.59
N LEU A 53 10.20 -4.92 8.31
CA LEU A 53 11.47 -5.05 7.59
C LEU A 53 12.20 -3.71 7.45
N VAL A 54 11.48 -2.63 7.15
CA VAL A 54 12.07 -1.28 7.07
C VAL A 54 12.68 -0.87 8.41
N ASP A 55 11.98 -1.13 9.52
CA ASP A 55 12.48 -0.83 10.87
C ASP A 55 13.74 -1.64 11.21
N GLU A 56 13.76 -2.92 10.88
CA GLU A 56 14.94 -3.78 11.06
C GLU A 56 16.13 -3.30 10.21
N ILE A 57 15.89 -2.94 8.95
CA ILE A 57 16.92 -2.37 8.06
C ILE A 57 17.48 -1.08 8.65
N ILE A 58 16.63 -0.17 9.14
CA ILE A 58 17.08 1.09 9.75
C ILE A 58 17.93 0.81 10.99
N LYS A 59 17.48 -0.08 11.88
CA LYS A 59 18.22 -0.49 13.09
C LYS A 59 19.61 -1.05 12.73
N LEU A 60 19.69 -1.93 11.74
CA LEU A 60 20.95 -2.51 11.30
C LEU A 60 21.88 -1.48 10.65
N LYS A 61 21.34 -0.60 9.79
CA LYS A 61 22.10 0.49 9.17
C LYS A 61 22.70 1.42 10.23
N LYS A 62 21.94 1.78 11.26
CA LYS A 62 22.45 2.59 12.39
C LYS A 62 23.60 1.88 13.11
N LYS A 63 23.45 0.58 13.42
CA LYS A 63 24.52 -0.22 14.04
C LYS A 63 25.80 -0.26 13.19
N ILE A 64 25.65 -0.43 11.87
CA ILE A 64 26.78 -0.42 10.92
C ILE A 64 27.45 0.97 10.91
N ALA A 65 26.67 2.04 10.87
CA ALA A 65 27.20 3.41 10.88
C ALA A 65 28.02 3.69 12.15
N VAL A 66 27.55 3.23 13.32
CA VAL A 66 28.31 3.33 14.58
C VAL A 66 29.66 2.61 14.45
N LEU A 67 29.67 1.37 13.97
CA LEU A 67 30.90 0.58 13.80
C LEU A 67 31.86 1.20 12.77
N ASN A 68 31.34 1.84 11.74
CA ASN A 68 32.12 2.52 10.70
C ASN A 68 32.53 3.95 11.08
N ASN A 69 32.18 4.43 12.29
CA ASN A 69 32.40 5.80 12.71
C ASN A 69 31.82 6.82 11.71
N GLU A 70 30.58 6.58 11.28
CA GLU A 70 29.83 7.45 10.39
C GLU A 70 28.85 8.35 11.16
N ILE A 71 28.58 9.53 10.61
CA ILE A 71 27.56 10.49 11.05
C ILE A 71 26.44 10.58 10.01
N GLU A 72 25.21 10.75 10.49
CA GLU A 72 24.05 10.94 9.64
C GLU A 72 23.92 12.40 9.21
N CYS A 73 23.65 12.66 7.93
CA CYS A 73 23.36 13.99 7.45
C CYS A 73 21.95 14.42 7.93
N PRO A 74 21.80 15.57 8.62
CA PRO A 74 20.50 16.00 9.13
C PRO A 74 19.51 16.42 8.03
N TRP A 75 20.00 16.65 6.81
CA TRP A 75 19.18 17.13 5.69
C TRP A 75 18.63 16.02 4.81
N CYS A 76 19.41 14.96 4.59
CA CYS A 76 19.03 13.87 3.68
C CYS A 76 19.18 12.46 4.28
N MET A 77 19.55 12.35 5.55
CA MET A 77 19.68 11.08 6.29
C MET A 77 20.76 10.13 5.75
N ALA A 78 21.65 10.60 4.88
CA ALA A 78 22.73 9.78 4.36
C ALA A 78 23.91 9.71 5.35
N TYR A 79 24.52 8.54 5.49
CA TYR A 79 25.70 8.35 6.34
C TYR A 79 26.99 8.84 5.65
N ASN A 80 27.80 9.58 6.41
CA ASN A 80 29.08 10.15 5.98
C ASN A 80 30.16 9.81 7.01
N LEU A 81 31.43 9.77 6.62
CA LEU A 81 32.49 9.53 7.59
C LEU A 81 32.51 10.64 8.65
N SER A 82 32.72 10.29 9.92
CA SER A 82 32.93 11.29 10.97
C SER A 82 34.10 12.21 10.59
N GLY A 83 33.86 13.53 10.66
CA GLY A 83 34.81 14.56 10.26
C GLY A 83 34.65 15.06 8.82
N SER A 84 33.75 14.48 8.01
CA SER A 84 33.34 15.07 6.74
C SER A 84 32.73 16.47 6.96
N GLN A 85 33.15 17.45 6.15
CA GLN A 85 32.64 18.83 6.22
C GLN A 85 31.34 19.03 5.43
N TYR A 86 31.12 18.20 4.41
CA TYR A 86 29.97 18.26 3.53
C TYR A 86 29.43 16.85 3.29
N CYS A 87 28.13 16.74 3.08
CA CYS A 87 27.48 15.49 2.76
C CYS A 87 27.88 15.02 1.36
N LYS A 88 28.34 13.77 1.24
CA LYS A 88 28.70 13.15 -0.06
C LYS A 88 27.51 12.93 -1.00
N HIS A 89 26.28 13.08 -0.50
CA HIS A 89 25.05 12.85 -1.26
C HIS A 89 24.33 14.14 -1.66
N CYS A 90 24.01 15.01 -0.69
CA CYS A 90 23.26 16.24 -0.96
C CYS A 90 24.13 17.51 -1.03
N GLY A 91 25.41 17.42 -0.68
CA GLY A 91 26.33 18.56 -0.69
C GLY A 91 26.20 19.53 0.48
N GLU A 92 25.18 19.38 1.34
CA GLU A 92 24.98 20.24 2.50
C GLU A 92 26.13 20.16 3.50
N LYS A 93 26.41 21.28 4.18
CA LYS A 93 27.44 21.35 5.21
C LYS A 93 27.04 20.50 6.42
N LEU A 94 27.93 19.63 6.85
CA LEU A 94 27.76 18.83 8.06
C LEU A 94 28.29 19.67 9.23
N ASN A 95 27.37 20.17 10.05
CA ASN A 95 27.74 20.86 11.28
C ASN A 95 28.37 19.83 12.23
N ALA A 96 29.39 20.24 12.99
CA ALA A 96 29.97 19.35 13.99
C ALA A 96 28.90 19.03 15.05
N ILE A 97 28.73 17.73 15.35
CA ILE A 97 27.93 17.12 16.43
C ILE A 97 26.51 16.72 15.94
N GLU A 98 25.99 15.49 16.06
CA GLU A 98 26.19 14.38 17.03
C GLU A 98 26.55 13.04 16.35
N ARG A 99 27.26 12.15 17.07
CA ARG A 99 27.46 10.76 16.64
C ARG A 99 26.11 10.04 16.71
N VAL A 100 25.87 9.15 15.75
CA VAL A 100 24.66 8.31 15.73
C VAL A 100 24.74 7.33 16.92
N GLY A 101 24.10 7.63 18.06
CA GLY A 101 23.89 6.65 19.14
C GLY A 101 24.28 7.03 20.59
N GLU A 102 24.02 8.25 21.05
CA GLU A 102 24.03 8.57 22.51
C GLU A 102 22.62 8.51 23.13
N GLU A 103 21.84 7.46 22.88
CA GLU A 103 20.67 7.08 23.69
C GLU A 103 20.53 5.55 23.77
#